data_AF-A0A026VUF8-F1
#
_entry.id   AF-A0A026VUF8-F1
#
_cell.length_a   1.000
_cell.length_b   1.000
_cell.length_c   1.000
_cell.angle_alpha   90.00
_cell.angle_beta   90.00
_cell.angle_gamma   90.00
#
_symmetry.space_group_name_H-M   'P 1'
#
loop_
_entity.id
_entity.type
_entity.pdbx_description
1 polymer ?
#
loop_
_entity_poly.entity_id
_entity_poly.type
_entity_poly.pdbx_seq_one_letter_code
_entity_poly.pdbx_strand_id
1 'polypeptide(L)'
;MDPSDNMVAHIAKFEELVLRMQQLNVKPDVSSIMVKLLDTLPEEYDSLRQAWWARPDEQQTLENLVALLTSNEKRRQYQNRKQDGMALAAAQVTSQVKSDRKDGASGARPK
;
A
#
# COMPACT_ATOMS: atom_id res chain seq x y z
N MET A 1 -7.22 -1.36 -10.23
CA MET A 1 -7.32 -2.22 -9.03
C MET A 1 -8.55 -1.77 -8.28
N ASP A 2 -9.44 -2.70 -7.93
CA ASP A 2 -10.63 -2.35 -7.16
C ASP A 2 -10.23 -1.98 -5.72
N PRO A 3 -10.87 -1.00 -5.05
CA PRO A 3 -10.48 -0.58 -3.70
C PRO A 3 -10.61 -1.70 -2.65
N SER A 4 -11.41 -2.72 -2.94
CA SER A 4 -11.63 -3.87 -2.06
C SER A 4 -10.71 -5.05 -2.35
N ASP A 5 -9.98 -5.03 -3.47
CA ASP A 5 -9.05 -6.09 -3.82
C ASP A 5 -7.71 -5.90 -3.11
N ASN A 6 -7.12 -6.99 -2.64
CA ASN A 6 -5.71 -7.00 -2.28
C ASN A 6 -4.84 -7.28 -3.52
N MET A 7 -3.54 -7.05 -3.41
CA MET A 7 -2.61 -7.22 -4.54
C MET A 7 -2.66 -8.62 -5.17
N VAL A 8 -2.81 -9.68 -4.37
CA VAL A 8 -2.86 -11.05 -4.87
C VAL A 8 -4.14 -11.30 -5.68
N ALA A 9 -5.28 -10.83 -5.18
CA ALA A 9 -6.56 -10.92 -5.87
C ALA A 9 -6.54 -10.15 -7.20
N HIS A 10 -5.93 -8.95 -7.20
CA HIS A 10 -5.77 -8.14 -8.40
C HIS A 10 -4.89 -8.83 -9.45
N ILE A 11 -3.76 -9.41 -9.05
CA ILE A 11 -2.87 -10.17 -9.95
C ILE A 11 -3.62 -11.37 -10.55
N ALA A 12 -4.34 -12.16 -9.73
CA ALA A 12 -5.08 -13.31 -10.22
C ALA A 12 -6.17 -12.95 -11.25
N LYS A 13 -6.93 -11.87 -10.99
CA LYS A 13 -7.92 -11.34 -11.95
C LYS A 13 -7.26 -10.88 -13.25
N PHE A 14 -6.08 -10.27 -13.15
CA PHE A 14 -5.33 -9.81 -14.31
C PHE A 14 -4.80 -10.98 -15.14
N GLU A 15 -4.26 -12.02 -14.51
CA GLU A 15 -3.82 -13.26 -15.19
C GLU A 15 -4.98 -13.96 -15.89
N GLU A 16 -6.16 -14.02 -15.25
CA GLU A 16 -7.36 -14.56 -15.87
C GLU A 16 -7.76 -13.76 -17.12
N LEU A 17 -7.65 -12.43 -17.09
CA LEU A 17 -7.92 -11.57 -18.23
C LEU A 17 -6.94 -11.84 -19.38
N VAL A 18 -5.65 -11.96 -19.09
CA VAL A 18 -4.62 -12.31 -20.09
C VAL A 18 -4.92 -13.68 -20.72
N LEU A 19 -5.32 -14.67 -19.92
CA LEU A 19 -5.70 -15.99 -20.41
C LEU A 19 -6.92 -15.93 -21.34
N ARG A 20 -7.94 -15.16 -20.99
CA ARG A 20 -9.12 -14.94 -21.84
C ARG A 20 -8.75 -14.24 -23.16
N MET A 21 -7.84 -13.27 -23.13
CA MET A 21 -7.35 -12.63 -24.37
C MET A 21 -6.66 -13.66 -25.29
N GLN A 22 -5.84 -14.54 -24.73
CA GLN A 22 -5.17 -15.60 -25.48
C GLN A 22 -6.17 -16.58 -26.11
N GLN A 23 -7.27 -16.91 -25.39
CA GLN A 23 -8.37 -17.73 -25.93
C GLN A 23 -9.09 -17.05 -27.11
N LEU A 24 -9.13 -15.71 -27.12
CA LEU A 24 -9.64 -14.90 -28.24
C LEU A 24 -8.60 -14.68 -29.35
N ASN A 25 -7.50 -15.44 -29.35
CA ASN A 25 -6.40 -15.35 -30.30
C ASN A 25 -5.64 -14.00 -30.26
N VAL A 26 -5.73 -13.27 -29.14
CA VAL A 26 -4.94 -12.06 -28.86
C VAL A 26 -3.81 -12.43 -27.91
N LYS A 27 -2.57 -12.38 -28.39
CA LYS A 27 -1.37 -12.69 -27.60
C LYS A 27 -0.61 -11.39 -27.29
N PRO A 28 -0.87 -10.74 -26.15
CA PRO A 28 -0.08 -9.60 -25.72
C PRO A 28 1.36 -10.03 -25.43
N ASP A 29 2.31 -9.16 -25.71
CA ASP A 29 3.71 -9.38 -25.36
C ASP A 29 3.91 -9.24 -23.83
N VAL A 30 4.94 -9.91 -23.31
CA VAL A 30 5.21 -9.93 -21.86
C VAL A 30 5.49 -8.54 -21.30
N SER A 31 6.16 -7.68 -22.07
CA SER A 31 6.44 -6.29 -21.67
C SER A 31 5.15 -5.47 -21.57
N SER A 32 4.23 -5.60 -22.53
CA SER A 32 2.90 -4.98 -22.43
C SER A 32 2.12 -5.50 -21.24
N ILE A 33 2.16 -6.80 -20.95
CA ILE A 33 1.49 -7.37 -19.77
C ILE A 33 2.01 -6.70 -18.49
N MET A 34 3.34 -6.57 -18.34
CA MET A 34 3.96 -5.94 -17.17
C MET A 34 3.60 -4.44 -17.06
N VAL A 35 3.68 -3.69 -18.16
CA VAL A 35 3.27 -2.28 -18.20
C VAL A 35 1.82 -2.14 -17.78
N LYS A 36 0.93 -2.92 -18.40
CA LYS A 36 -0.51 -2.87 -18.11
C LYS A 36 -0.83 -3.25 -16.67
N LEU A 37 -0.13 -4.24 -16.10
CA LEU A 37 -0.30 -4.59 -14.71
C LEU A 37 0.04 -3.41 -13.80
N LEU A 38 1.16 -2.71 -14.04
CA LEU A 38 1.56 -1.52 -13.29
C LEU A 38 0.62 -0.32 -13.48
N ASP A 39 0.10 -0.12 -14.70
CA ASP A 39 -0.85 0.96 -15.01
C ASP A 39 -2.18 0.79 -14.27
N THR A 40 -2.58 -0.45 -14.02
CA THR A 40 -3.84 -0.73 -13.30
C THR A 40 -3.73 -0.52 -11.79
N LEU A 41 -2.54 -0.21 -11.26
CA LEU A 41 -2.34 0.05 -9.84
C LEU A 41 -2.73 1.50 -9.45
N PRO A 42 -3.23 1.71 -8.22
CA PRO A 42 -3.50 3.04 -7.69
C PRO A 42 -2.25 3.93 -7.62
N GLU A 43 -2.43 5.25 -7.58
CA GLU A 43 -1.34 6.25 -7.48
C GLU A 43 -0.43 6.04 -6.27
N GLU A 44 -0.96 5.45 -5.18
CA GLU A 44 -0.18 5.09 -3.99
C GLU A 44 1.01 4.16 -4.28
N TYR A 45 1.00 3.47 -5.43
CA TYR A 45 2.06 2.58 -5.88
C TYR A 45 3.06 3.26 -6.84
N ASP A 46 3.02 4.59 -7.03
CA ASP A 46 3.92 5.32 -7.92
C ASP A 46 5.40 5.08 -7.62
N SER A 47 5.76 5.10 -6.34
CA SER A 47 7.14 4.80 -5.91
C SER A 47 7.58 3.39 -6.32
N LEU A 48 6.66 2.42 -6.33
CA LEU A 48 6.93 1.07 -6.81
C LEU A 48 7.06 1.04 -8.34
N ARG A 49 6.21 1.76 -9.07
CA ARG A 49 6.31 1.90 -10.54
C ARG A 49 7.68 2.44 -10.94
N GLN A 50 8.11 3.54 -10.30
CA GLN A 50 9.42 4.14 -10.56
C GLN A 50 10.57 3.17 -10.24
N ALA A 51 10.50 2.49 -9.10
CA ALA A 51 11.52 1.51 -8.71
C ALA A 51 11.58 0.29 -9.64
N TRP A 52 10.46 -0.08 -10.26
CA TRP A 52 10.42 -1.14 -11.27
C TRP A 52 11.16 -0.71 -12.55
N TRP A 53 10.86 0.48 -13.06
CA TRP A 53 11.51 1.01 -14.27
C TRP A 53 13.01 1.30 -14.12
N ALA A 54 13.48 1.49 -12.89
CA ALA A 54 14.90 1.65 -12.60
C ALA A 54 15.70 0.32 -12.63
N ARG A 55 15.03 -0.84 -12.73
CA ARG A 55 15.71 -2.15 -12.76
C ARG A 55 16.27 -2.45 -14.16
N PRO A 56 17.38 -3.19 -14.25
CA PRO A 56 17.90 -3.69 -15.53
C PRO A 56 16.86 -4.55 -16.25
N ASP A 57 16.83 -4.48 -17.58
CA ASP A 57 15.86 -5.20 -18.42
C ASP A 57 15.87 -6.72 -18.18
N GLU A 58 17.05 -7.29 -17.91
CA GLU A 58 17.23 -8.72 -17.57
C GLU A 58 16.45 -9.13 -16.30
N GLN A 59 16.19 -8.18 -15.41
CA GLN A 59 15.46 -8.39 -14.16
C GLN A 59 13.98 -8.00 -14.27
N GLN A 60 13.58 -7.35 -15.38
CA GLN A 60 12.20 -6.97 -15.64
C GLN A 60 11.41 -8.17 -16.19
N THR A 61 11.24 -9.18 -15.34
CA THR A 61 10.45 -10.39 -15.65
C THR A 61 9.12 -10.35 -14.90
N LEU A 62 8.10 -11.02 -15.44
CA LEU A 62 6.78 -11.08 -14.80
C LEU A 62 6.85 -11.69 -13.39
N GLU A 63 7.68 -12.72 -13.20
CA GLU A 63 7.91 -13.35 -11.90
C GLU A 63 8.47 -12.36 -10.87
N ASN A 64 9.50 -11.59 -11.26
CA ASN A 64 10.10 -10.58 -10.39
C ASN A 64 9.11 -9.46 -10.07
N LEU A 65 8.25 -9.09 -11.02
CA LEU A 65 7.21 -8.08 -10.81
C LEU A 65 6.19 -8.58 -9.77
N VAL A 66 5.68 -9.80 -9.92
CA VAL A 66 4.74 -10.40 -8.97
C VAL A 66 5.34 -10.52 -7.57
N ALA A 67 6.60 -10.95 -7.47
CA ALA A 67 7.32 -11.02 -6.20
C ALA A 67 7.51 -9.64 -5.55
N LEU A 68 7.83 -8.61 -6.34
CA LEU A 68 7.97 -7.24 -5.87
C LEU A 68 6.62 -6.68 -5.36
N LEU A 69 5.56 -6.86 -6.13
CA LEU A 69 4.21 -6.38 -5.80
C LEU A 69 3.70 -6.99 -4.50
N THR A 70 3.79 -8.32 -4.37
CA THR A 70 3.35 -9.03 -3.16
C THR A 70 4.21 -8.71 -1.93
N SER A 71 5.51 -8.50 -2.10
CA SER A 71 6.39 -8.09 -1.00
C SER A 71 6.14 -6.66 -0.54
N ASN A 72 5.89 -5.74 -1.47
CA ASN A 72 5.57 -4.35 -1.15
C ASN A 72 4.24 -4.25 -0.40
N GLU A 73 3.22 -4.99 -0.83
CA GLU A 73 1.92 -5.06 -0.15
C GLU A 73 2.08 -5.49 1.31
N LYS A 74 2.81 -6.59 1.58
CA LYS A 74 3.10 -7.04 2.95
C LYS A 74 3.79 -5.96 3.79
N ARG A 75 4.75 -5.24 3.19
CA ARG A 75 5.47 -4.15 3.87
C ARG A 75 4.54 -2.98 4.19
N ARG A 76 3.66 -2.59 3.26
CA ARG A 76 2.66 -1.52 3.46
C ARG A 76 1.68 -1.89 4.57
N GLN A 77 1.14 -3.11 4.55
CA GLN A 77 0.22 -3.59 5.61
C GLN A 77 0.87 -3.54 6.99
N TYR A 78 2.15 -3.91 7.09
CA TYR A 78 2.90 -3.83 8.34
C TYR A 78 3.14 -2.38 8.82
N GLN A 79 3.46 -1.47 7.89
CA GLN A 79 3.63 -0.04 8.21
C GLN A 79 2.31 0.61 8.64
N ASN A 80 1.21 0.32 7.96
CA ASN A 80 -0.10 0.85 8.30
C ASN A 80 -0.53 0.42 9.70
N ARG A 81 -0.42 -0.89 10.01
CA ARG A 81 -0.72 -1.42 11.34
C ARG A 81 0.14 -0.80 12.45
N LYS A 82 1.41 -0.46 12.15
CA LYS A 82 2.29 0.25 13.11
C LYS A 82 1.85 1.69 13.34
N GLN A 83 1.49 2.42 12.28
CA GLN A 83 1.04 3.80 12.40
C GLN A 83 -0.29 3.89 13.16
N ASP A 84 -1.24 3.00 12.87
CA ASP A 84 -2.52 2.91 13.58
C ASP A 84 -2.32 2.68 15.08
N GLY A 85 -1.40 1.76 15.44
CA GLY A 85 -1.06 1.49 16.83
C GLY A 85 -0.43 2.69 17.56
N MET A 86 0.42 3.47 16.88
CA MET A 86 1.02 4.68 17.44
C MET A 86 0.01 5.82 17.61
N ALA A 87 -0.89 6.01 16.64
CA ALA A 87 -1.94 7.03 16.70
C ALA A 87 -2.93 6.77 17.84
N LEU A 88 -3.32 5.50 18.06
CA LEU A 88 -4.16 5.09 19.17
C LEU A 88 -3.50 5.37 20.53
N ALA A 89 -2.21 5.05 20.68
CA ALA A 89 -1.47 5.32 21.91
C ALA A 89 -1.34 6.84 22.19
N ALA A 90 -1.06 7.64 21.16
CA ALA A 90 -0.97 9.10 21.31
C ALA A 90 -2.33 9.75 21.65
N ALA A 91 -3.44 9.25 21.10
CA ALA A 91 -4.79 9.71 21.43
C ALA A 91 -5.16 9.41 22.90
N GLN A 92 -4.72 8.28 23.44
CA GLN A 92 -4.92 7.96 24.86
C GLN A 92 -4.11 8.89 25.78
N VAL A 93 -2.85 9.17 25.43
CA VAL A 93 -1.97 10.07 26.21
C VAL A 93 -2.53 11.50 26.25
N THR A 94 -3.00 12.03 25.12
CA THR A 94 -3.57 13.39 25.07
C THR A 94 -4.90 13.52 25.82
N SER A 95 -5.66 12.43 25.94
CA SER A 95 -6.92 12.39 26.70
C SER A 95 -6.68 12.42 28.22
N GLN A 96 -5.60 11.81 28.72
CA GLN A 96 -5.25 11.89 30.15
C GLN A 96 -4.72 13.28 30.55
N VAL A 97 -3.91 13.92 29.70
CA VAL A 97 -3.31 15.24 30.00
C VAL A 97 -4.35 16.38 30.09
N LYS A 98 -5.52 16.25 29.44
CA LYS A 98 -6.59 17.25 29.54
C LYS A 98 -7.41 17.15 30.82
N SER A 99 -7.44 15.98 31.47
CA SER A 99 -8.18 15.79 32.73
C SER A 99 -7.43 16.41 33.92
N ASP A 100 -6.10 16.36 33.92
CA ASP A 100 -5.27 16.87 35.04
C ASP A 100 -5.19 18.41 35.14
N ARG A 101 -5.44 19.17 34.05
CA ARG A 101 -5.30 20.64 34.08
C ARG A 101 -6.52 21.38 34.62
N LYS A 102 -7.65 20.71 34.90
CA LYS A 102 -8.89 21.39 35.32
C LYS A 102 -8.98 21.63 36.83
N ASP A 103 -8.13 21.02 37.64
CA ASP A 103 -8.18 21.13 39.12
C ASP A 103 -7.20 22.15 39.73
N GLY A 104 -6.37 22.83 38.93
CA GLY A 104 -5.24 23.64 39.42
C GLY A 104 -5.43 25.17 39.48
N ALA A 105 -6.65 25.71 39.31
CA ALA A 105 -6.89 27.15 39.32
C ALA A 105 -7.97 27.57 40.32
N SER A 106 -7.70 27.44 41.62
CA SER A 106 -8.40 28.23 42.64
C SER A 106 -7.40 28.78 43.66
N GLY A 107 -7.47 30.10 43.83
CA GLY A 107 -6.39 30.95 44.32
C GLY A 107 -6.03 30.83 45.80
N ALA A 108 -4.81 31.24 46.10
CA ALA A 108 -4.42 31.66 47.44
C ALA A 108 -3.48 32.86 47.32
N ARG A 109 -3.93 34.02 47.79
CA ARG A 109 -3.13 35.23 47.97
C ARG A 109 -3.29 35.64 49.43
N PRO A 110 -2.29 35.48 50.31
CA PRO A 110 -2.37 36.03 51.66
C PRO A 110 -1.75 37.42 51.71
N LYS A 111 -2.32 38.24 52.61
CA LYS A 111 -1.79 39.53 53.06
C LYS A 111 -0.82 39.33 54.21
#